data_AF-S0EZT4-F1
#
_entry.id   AF-S0EZT4-F1
#
_cell.length_a   1.000
_cell.length_b   1.000
_cell.length_c   1.000
_cell.angle_alpha   90.00
_cell.angle_beta   90.00
_cell.angle_gamma   90.00
#
_symmetry.space_group_name_H-M   'P 1'
#
loop_
_entity.id
_entity.type
_entity.pdbx_description
1 polymer ?
#
loop_
_entity_poly.entity_id
_entity_poly.type
_entity_poly.pdbx_seq_one_letter_code
_entity_poly.pdbx_strand_id
1 'polypeptide(L)' 'MKNEDTRLKIVRLLEPSLCLSCRYASIATVEMENGTSRRMLHCRRFDCDNWQTEEISETPRSIQEES' A
#
# COMPACT_ATOMS: atom_id res chain seq x y z
N MET A 1 -17.68 10.58 9.44
CA MET A 1 -17.71 9.11 9.28
C MET A 1 -16.72 8.50 10.26
N LYS A 2 -17.12 7.45 10.98
CA LYS A 2 -16.15 6.59 11.66
C LYS A 2 -15.36 5.87 10.56
N ASN A 3 -14.04 6.00 10.58
CA ASN A 3 -13.15 5.29 9.66
C ASN A 3 -13.25 3.80 10.01
N GLU A 4 -14.16 3.08 9.35
CA GLU A 4 -14.21 1.62 9.40
C GLU A 4 -12.88 1.11 8.86
N ASP A 5 -12.01 0.65 9.78
CA ASP A 5 -10.94 -0.34 9.62
C ASP A 5 -10.55 -0.66 8.16
N THR A 6 -10.01 0.32 7.43
CA THR A 6 -9.20 0.02 6.24
C THR A 6 -7.91 -0.58 6.78
N ARG A 7 -7.94 -1.88 7.07
CA ARG A 7 -6.76 -2.68 7.43
C ARG A 7 -5.82 -2.67 6.23
N LEU A 8 -4.94 -1.68 6.20
CA LEU A 8 -3.88 -1.59 5.23
C LEU A 8 -3.04 -2.87 5.33
N LYS A 9 -2.87 -3.55 4.21
CA LYS A 9 -2.06 -4.76 4.11
C LYS A 9 -0.84 -4.46 3.28
N ILE A 10 0.32 -4.85 3.78
CA ILE A 10 1.52 -4.90 2.96
C ILE A 10 1.45 -6.22 2.18
N VAL A 11 1.70 -6.13 0.89
CA VAL A 11 1.64 -7.26 -0.04
C VAL A 11 2.90 -7.29 -0.89
N ARG A 12 3.25 -8.46 -1.40
CA ARG A 12 4.30 -8.62 -2.40
C ARG A 12 3.71 -8.36 -3.78
N LEU A 13 4.40 -7.58 -4.62
CA LEU A 13 4.01 -7.40 -6.02
C LEU A 13 4.55 -8.54 -6.89
N LEU A 14 3.72 -9.07 -7.79
CA LEU A 14 4.13 -10.12 -8.73
C LEU A 14 4.96 -9.51 -9.87
N GLU A 15 4.47 -8.44 -10.49
CA GLU A 15 5.16 -7.68 -11.54
C GLU A 15 5.25 -6.18 -11.19
N PRO A 16 6.33 -5.73 -10.52
CA PRO A 16 6.46 -4.35 -10.06
C PRO A 16 6.41 -3.29 -11.18
N SER A 17 6.93 -3.62 -12.37
CA SER A 17 6.97 -2.73 -13.53
C SER A 17 5.56 -2.33 -14.01
N LEU A 18 4.59 -3.25 -13.96
CA LEU A 18 3.20 -2.98 -14.33
C LEU A 18 2.57 -1.95 -13.38
N CYS A 19 2.85 -2.08 -12.08
CA CYS A 19 2.35 -1.14 -11.08
C CYS A 19 2.93 0.26 -11.26
N LEU A 20 4.22 0.39 -11.61
CA LEU A 20 4.83 1.71 -11.86
C LEU A 20 4.22 2.46 -13.05
N SER A 21 3.63 1.74 -14.00
CA SER A 21 2.95 2.33 -15.17
C SER A 21 1.42 2.39 -15.02
N CYS A 22 0.89 1.91 -13.88
CA CYS A 22 -0.55 1.82 -13.66
C CYS A 22 -1.11 3.17 -13.22
N ARG A 23 -2.10 3.69 -13.96
CA ARG A 23 -2.78 4.96 -13.62
C ARG A 23 -3.49 4.99 -12.27
N TYR A 24 -3.70 3.81 -11.67
CA TYR A 24 -4.36 3.65 -10.37
C TYR A 24 -3.37 3.45 -9.22
N ALA A 25 -2.08 3.35 -9.53
CA ALA A 25 -1.02 3.21 -8.56
C ALA A 25 -0.22 4.52 -8.45
N SER A 26 0.23 4.82 -7.24
CA SER A 26 1.03 5.98 -6.90
C SER A 26 2.10 5.56 -5.90
N ILE A 27 3.17 6.35 -5.79
CA ILE A 27 4.08 6.24 -4.64
C ILE A 27 3.50 7.09 -3.52
N ALA A 28 3.36 6.49 -2.35
CA ALA A 28 2.88 7.16 -1.16
C ALA A 28 3.87 7.00 -0.01
N THR A 29 3.85 7.94 0.92
CA THR A 29 4.60 7.82 2.17
C THR A 29 3.70 7.18 3.22
N VAL A 30 4.14 6.06 3.79
CA VAL A 30 3.38 5.25 4.75
C VAL A 30 4.04 5.34 6.11
N GLU A 31 3.25 5.63 7.14
CA GLU A 31 3.69 5.56 8.53
C GLU A 31 3.51 4.14 9.06
N MET A 32 4.57 3.55 9.57
CA MET A 32 4.62 2.21 10.12
C MET A 32 4.33 2.23 11.63
N GLU A 33 3.97 1.08 12.20
CA GLU A 33 3.65 0.98 13.63
C GLU A 33 4.80 1.41 14.57
N ASN A 34 6.05 1.21 14.14
CA ASN A 34 7.25 1.61 14.87
C ASN A 34 7.57 3.13 14.76
N GLY A 35 6.70 3.92 14.12
CA GLY A 35 6.88 5.36 13.91
C GLY A 35 7.83 5.73 12.77
N THR A 36 8.33 4.76 12.01
CA THR A 36 9.13 5.03 10.80
C THR A 36 8.23 5.32 9.60
N SER A 37 8.72 6.15 8.68
CA SER A 37 8.05 6.43 7.41
C SER A 37 8.76 5.72 6.26
N ARG A 38 7.99 5.16 5.31
CA ARG A 38 8.53 4.48 4.12
C ARG A 38 7.79 4.90 2.87
N ARG A 39 8.51 4.99 1.74
CA ARG A 39 7.89 5.15 0.42
C ARG A 39 7.45 3.79 -0.09
N MET A 40 6.17 3.64 -0.38
CA MET A 40 5.56 2.39 -0.83
C MET A 40 4.67 2.65 -2.04
N LEU A 41 4.49 1.63 -2.86
CA LEU A 41 3.50 1.67 -3.91
C LEU A 41 2.11 1.46 -3.30
N HIS A 42 1.22 2.42 -3.51
CA HIS A 42 -0.19 2.35 -3.13
C HIS A 42 -1.03 2.14 -4.38
N CYS A 43 -1.81 1.06 -4.43
CA CYS A 43 -2.71 0.77 -5.53
C CYS A 43 -4.16 0.81 -5.04
N ARG A 44 -4.99 1.60 -5.72
CA ARG A 44 -6.39 1.87 -5.33
C ARG A 44 -7.40 0.89 -5.94
N ARG A 45 -6.94 -0.11 -6.70
CA ARG A 45 -7.79 -1.12 -7.33
C ARG A 45 -8.04 -2.29 -6.38
N PHE A 46 -9.26 -2.44 -5.90
CA PHE A 46 -9.65 -3.59 -5.07
C PHE A 46 -9.62 -4.93 -5.83
N ASP A 47 -9.68 -4.88 -7.17
CA ASP A 47 -9.67 -6.02 -8.08
C ASP A 47 -8.30 -6.27 -8.73
N CYS A 48 -7.22 -5.65 -8.22
CA CYS A 48 -5.89 -5.92 -8.73
C CYS A 48 -5.46 -7.34 -8.35
N ASP A 49 -4.91 -8.09 -9.29
CA ASP A 49 -4.39 -9.43 -9.13
C ASP A 49 -2.85 -9.46 -9.12
N ASN A 50 -2.19 -8.33 -9.32
CA ASN A 50 -0.73 -8.20 -9.37
C ASN A 50 -0.05 -8.19 -7.98
N TRP A 51 -0.73 -8.71 -6.96
CA TRP A 51 -0.21 -8.79 -5.61
C TRP A 51 -0.48 -10.15 -4.98
N GLN A 52 0.33 -10.52 -4.00
CA GLN A 52 0.16 -11.70 -3.17
C GLN A 52 0.17 -11.28 -1.71
N THR A 53 -0.83 -11.75 -0.96
CA THR A 53 -0.90 -11.54 0.49
C THR A 53 0.20 -12.36 1.16
N GLU A 54 1.09 -11.69 1.87
CA GLU A 54 2.08 -12.30 2.75
C GLU A 54 1.81 -11.86 4.19
N GLU A 55 2.09 -12.72 5.16
CA GLU A 55 2.11 -12.30 6.56
C GLU A 55 3.41 -11.56 6.82
N ILE A 56 3.31 -10.26 7.04
CA ILE A 56 4.44 -9.40 7.33
C ILE A 56 4.29 -8.93 8.76
N SER A 57 5.37 -8.95 9.53
CA SER A 57 5.38 -8.53 10.94
C SER A 57 5.21 -7.02 11.13
N GLU A 58 5.16 -6.24 10.05
CA GLU A 58 5.06 -4.78 10.09
C GLU A 58 3.66 -4.31 9.68
N THR A 59 3.00 -3.55 10.57
CA THR A 59 1.65 -3.02 10.34
C THR A 59 1.71 -1.56 9.85
N PRO A 60 1.16 -1.24 8.68
CA PRO A 60 1.00 0.14 8.23
C PRO A 60 -0.16 0.83 8.96
N ARG A 61 0.05 2.07 9.40
CA ARG A 61 -0.94 2.88 10.15
C ARG A 61 -1.66 3.91 9.29
N SER A 62 -0.94 4.59 8.41
CA SER A 62 -1.50 5.68 7.60
C SER A 62 -0.76 5.83 6.27
N ILE A 63 -1.44 6.44 5.29
CA ILE A 63 -0.89 6.74 3.96
C ILE A 63 -1.01 8.25 3.73
N GLN A 64 0.08 8.88 3.30
CA GLN A 64 0.13 10.24 2.77
C GLN A 64 0.44 10.16 1.28
N GLU A 65 -0.55 10.44 0.43
CA GLU A 65 -0.36 10.52 -1.03
C GLU A 65 0.08 11.95 -1.39
N GLU A 66 1.25 12.07 -2.03
CA GLU A 66 1.64 13.34 -2.66
C GLU A 66 0.77 13.55 -3.90
N SER A 67 0.03 14.67 -3.90
CA SER A 67 -0.91 15.05 -4.96
C SER A 67 -0.23 15.67 -6.18
#